data_AF-A0A816TFQ9-F1
#
_entry.id   AF-A0A816TFQ9-F1
#
_cell.length_a   1.000
_cell.length_b   1.000
_cell.length_c   1.000
_cell.angle_alpha   90.00
_cell.angle_beta   90.00
_cell.angle_gamma   90.00
#
_symmetry.space_group_name_H-M   'P 1'
#
loop_
_entity.id
_entity.type
_entity.pdbx_description
1 polymer ?
#
loop_
_entity_poly.entity_id
_entity_poly.type
_entity_poly.pdbx_seq_one_letter_code
_entity_poly.pdbx_strand_id
1 'polypeptide(L)'
;MVNGSSYRRWQLTLPIMSTLNRMGNQLLTDLVDDNYFYLFDLKSFFTVKALNVAIPGGPKFEPLVKDVNPNDEDWNEFNDINKIIIRQPIRTEYRIAFPYLYNSYPFKVYLVWYHKPNVVFIKNEDPDLPAFYFDPLINPIAHRHTIKSVDTQIDLQIQDQYETDDEEFVLPDEFEPFLIDV
;
A
#
# COMPACT_ATOMS: atom_id res chain seq x y z
N MET A 1 -18.99 4.87 -26.26
CA MET A 1 -19.72 4.01 -27.20
C MET A 1 -18.74 3.01 -27.81
N VAL A 2 -19.20 1.90 -28.37
CA VAL A 2 -18.32 0.85 -28.94
C VAL A 2 -17.87 1.21 -30.35
N ASN A 3 -16.77 0.62 -30.82
CA ASN A 3 -16.13 0.93 -32.11
C ASN A 3 -16.86 0.43 -33.38
N GLY A 4 -18.14 0.06 -33.29
CA GLY A 4 -18.93 -0.51 -34.39
C GLY A 4 -19.20 -2.02 -34.23
N SER A 5 -19.62 -2.68 -35.31
CA SER A 5 -20.02 -4.09 -35.32
C SER A 5 -18.90 -5.08 -34.96
N SER A 6 -17.65 -4.65 -35.05
CA SER A 6 -16.49 -5.46 -34.63
C SER A 6 -16.46 -5.70 -33.11
N TYR A 7 -17.08 -4.82 -32.31
CA TYR A 7 -17.24 -4.95 -30.85
C TYR A 7 -15.95 -5.31 -30.08
N ARG A 8 -14.86 -4.59 -30.36
CA ARG A 8 -13.55 -4.86 -29.74
C ARG A 8 -13.11 -3.82 -28.72
N ARG A 9 -13.56 -2.58 -28.88
CA ARG A 9 -13.17 -1.45 -28.03
C ARG A 9 -14.41 -0.74 -27.52
N TRP A 10 -14.38 -0.37 -26.26
CA TRP A 10 -15.44 0.34 -25.58
C TRP A 10 -14.87 1.60 -24.93
N GLN A 11 -15.71 2.63 -24.85
CA GLN A 11 -15.46 3.84 -24.08
C GLN A 11 -16.76 4.13 -23.34
N LEU A 12 -16.78 4.01 -22.02
CA LEU A 12 -17.99 4.23 -21.22
C LEU A 12 -17.85 5.54 -20.45
N THR A 13 -18.97 6.26 -20.28
CA THR A 13 -18.99 7.48 -19.48
C THR A 13 -18.99 7.14 -17.99
N LEU A 14 -18.59 8.09 -17.14
CA LEU A 14 -18.54 7.89 -15.68
C LEU A 14 -19.89 7.46 -15.07
N PRO A 15 -21.06 8.03 -15.44
CA PRO A 15 -22.34 7.57 -14.88
C PRO A 15 -22.67 6.11 -15.22
N ILE A 16 -22.30 5.66 -16.42
CA ILE A 16 -22.47 4.26 -16.84
C ILE A 16 -21.55 3.37 -16.00
N MET A 17 -20.27 3.74 -15.86
CA MET A 17 -19.30 2.97 -15.08
C MET A 17 -19.69 2.88 -13.60
N SER A 18 -20.14 3.98 -12.99
CA SER A 18 -20.61 4.02 -11.60
C SER A 18 -21.82 3.09 -11.38
N THR A 19 -22.79 3.12 -12.31
CA THR A 19 -23.95 2.23 -12.24
C THR A 19 -23.57 0.76 -12.36
N LEU A 20 -22.66 0.43 -13.29
CA LEU A 20 -22.15 -0.94 -13.48
C LEU A 20 -21.37 -1.43 -12.27
N ASN A 21 -20.51 -0.58 -11.70
CA ASN A 21 -19.77 -0.92 -10.49
C ASN A 21 -20.72 -1.24 -9.32
N ARG A 22 -21.74 -0.40 -9.10
CA ARG A 22 -22.76 -0.66 -8.07
C ARG A 22 -23.50 -1.98 -8.27
N MET A 23 -23.83 -2.34 -9.50
CA MET A 23 -24.47 -3.63 -9.82
C MET A 23 -23.52 -4.81 -9.58
N GLY A 24 -22.22 -4.64 -9.84
CA GLY A 24 -21.19 -5.67 -9.69
C GLY A 24 -20.68 -5.88 -8.26
N ASN A 25 -21.07 -5.04 -7.30
CA ASN A 25 -20.54 -5.07 -5.93
C ASN A 25 -20.66 -6.43 -5.23
N GLN A 26 -21.64 -7.26 -5.57
CA GLN A 26 -21.78 -8.60 -4.98
C GLN A 26 -20.65 -9.58 -5.37
N LEU A 27 -19.96 -9.32 -6.48
CA LEU A 27 -18.92 -10.19 -7.03
C LEU A 27 -17.52 -9.58 -6.97
N LEU A 28 -17.44 -8.26 -6.80
CA LEU A 28 -16.18 -7.54 -6.67
C LEU A 28 -15.65 -7.63 -5.24
N THR A 29 -14.34 -7.52 -5.10
CA THR A 29 -13.67 -7.51 -3.80
C THR A 29 -13.76 -6.13 -3.17
N ASP A 30 -14.04 -6.06 -1.87
CA ASP A 30 -13.97 -4.81 -1.08
C ASP A 30 -12.54 -4.40 -0.72
N LEU A 31 -11.53 -5.15 -1.18
CA LEU A 31 -10.12 -4.88 -0.93
C LEU A 31 -9.66 -3.68 -1.75
N VAL A 32 -9.30 -2.61 -1.04
CA VAL A 32 -8.76 -1.36 -1.62
C VAL A 32 -7.23 -1.33 -1.67
N ASP A 33 -6.57 -2.15 -0.86
CA ASP A 33 -5.12 -2.19 -0.71
C ASP A 33 -4.57 -3.58 -1.00
N ASP A 34 -3.58 -3.64 -1.88
CA ASP A 34 -2.88 -4.87 -2.24
C ASP A 34 -1.99 -5.41 -1.11
N ASN A 35 -1.70 -4.61 -0.08
CA ASN A 35 -1.01 -5.08 1.13
C ASN A 35 -1.75 -6.24 1.82
N TYR A 36 -3.06 -6.40 1.58
CA TYR A 36 -3.82 -7.56 2.03
C TYR A 36 -3.21 -8.89 1.54
N PHE A 37 -2.61 -8.89 0.35
CA PHE A 37 -1.97 -10.07 -0.25
C PHE A 37 -0.52 -10.26 0.19
N TYR A 38 -0.08 -9.63 1.27
CA TYR A 38 1.26 -9.87 1.82
C TYR A 38 1.45 -11.37 2.12
N LEU A 39 2.51 -11.96 1.56
CA LEU A 39 2.78 -13.40 1.55
C LEU A 39 1.75 -14.28 0.82
N PHE A 40 0.71 -13.69 0.24
CA PHE A 40 -0.33 -14.37 -0.53
C PHE A 40 -0.38 -13.90 -1.99
N ASP A 41 0.78 -13.52 -2.51
CA ASP A 41 0.99 -13.13 -3.91
C ASP A 41 1.73 -14.24 -4.69
N LEU A 42 1.77 -14.09 -6.02
CA LEU A 42 2.44 -15.07 -6.89
C LEU A 42 3.93 -15.24 -6.56
N LYS A 43 4.63 -14.16 -6.17
CA LYS A 43 6.06 -14.24 -5.83
C LYS A 43 6.28 -15.07 -4.57
N SER A 44 5.43 -14.89 -3.56
CA SER A 44 5.45 -15.72 -2.35
C SER A 44 5.19 -17.17 -2.68
N PHE A 45 4.21 -17.50 -3.53
CA PHE A 45 3.95 -18.88 -3.92
C PHE A 45 5.10 -19.52 -4.71
N PHE A 46 5.82 -18.76 -5.53
CA PHE A 46 7.01 -19.28 -6.20
C PHE A 46 8.12 -19.62 -5.21
N THR A 47 8.33 -18.78 -4.20
CA THR A 47 9.30 -19.02 -3.12
C THR A 47 8.88 -20.20 -2.24
N VAL A 48 7.59 -20.32 -1.91
CA VAL A 48 7.00 -21.46 -1.19
C VAL A 48 7.28 -22.77 -1.91
N LYS A 49 7.02 -22.80 -3.23
CA LYS A 49 7.30 -23.96 -4.08
C LYS A 49 8.79 -24.28 -4.15
N ALA A 50 9.63 -23.26 -4.29
CA ALA A 50 11.07 -23.45 -4.41
C ALA A 50 11.70 -24.00 -3.12
N LEU A 51 11.25 -23.52 -1.96
CA LEU A 51 11.76 -23.91 -0.64
C LEU A 51 11.08 -25.15 -0.04
N ASN A 52 10.09 -25.74 -0.72
CA ASN A 52 9.29 -26.86 -0.20
C ASN A 52 8.68 -26.55 1.20
N VAL A 53 8.21 -25.32 1.38
CA VAL A 53 7.48 -24.89 2.59
C VAL A 53 6.00 -24.74 2.27
N ALA A 54 5.17 -24.54 3.29
CA ALA A 54 3.75 -24.23 3.12
C ALA A 54 3.36 -23.02 3.98
N ILE A 55 2.56 -22.12 3.41
CA ILE A 55 1.89 -21.05 4.14
C ILE A 55 0.53 -21.57 4.60
N PRO A 56 0.05 -21.21 5.81
CA PRO A 56 -1.32 -21.49 6.21
C PRO A 56 -2.33 -20.98 5.18
N GLY A 57 -3.23 -21.85 4.71
CA GLY A 57 -4.22 -21.51 3.67
C GLY A 57 -3.66 -21.42 2.24
N GLY A 58 -2.35 -21.60 2.05
CA GLY A 58 -1.70 -21.61 0.75
C GLY A 58 -1.62 -23.01 0.11
N PRO A 59 -1.26 -23.08 -1.19
CA PRO A 59 -1.05 -24.34 -1.90
C PRO A 59 0.21 -25.08 -1.40
N LYS A 60 0.22 -26.40 -1.56
CA LYS A 60 1.39 -27.27 -1.32
C LYS A 60 1.90 -27.83 -2.64
N PHE A 61 3.20 -28.03 -2.74
CA PHE A 61 3.86 -28.52 -3.95
C PHE A 61 4.83 -29.66 -3.63
N GLU A 62 5.24 -30.39 -4.65
CA GLU A 62 6.37 -31.31 -4.51
C GLU A 62 7.70 -30.55 -4.39
N PRO A 63 8.69 -31.13 -3.69
CA PRO A 63 10.02 -30.56 -3.58
C PRO A 63 10.67 -30.35 -4.95
N LEU A 64 11.23 -29.15 -5.17
CA LEU A 64 11.91 -28.79 -6.42
C LEU A 64 13.26 -29.51 -6.57
N VAL A 65 14.01 -29.61 -5.48
CA VAL A 65 15.29 -30.33 -5.41
C VAL A 65 15.08 -31.54 -4.51
N LYS A 66 15.20 -32.74 -5.07
CA LYS A 66 14.92 -34.02 -4.35
C LYS A 66 16.18 -34.65 -3.75
N ASP A 67 17.36 -34.17 -4.15
CA ASP A 67 18.65 -34.81 -3.85
C ASP A 67 19.41 -34.18 -2.66
N VAL A 68 18.81 -33.20 -1.97
CA VAL A 68 19.40 -32.62 -0.75
C VAL A 68 18.98 -33.46 0.45
N ASN A 69 19.96 -34.08 1.12
CA ASN A 69 19.72 -34.84 2.35
C ASN A 69 19.51 -33.85 3.52
N PRO A 70 18.32 -33.81 4.15
CA PRO A 70 18.04 -32.88 5.25
C PRO A 70 18.98 -33.09 6.46
N ASN A 71 19.46 -34.33 6.65
CA ASN A 71 20.31 -34.67 7.78
C ASN A 71 21.69 -34.00 7.72
N ASP A 72 22.16 -33.63 6.52
CA ASP A 72 23.45 -32.96 6.35
C ASP A 72 23.37 -31.47 6.73
N GLU A 73 22.16 -30.86 6.72
CA GLU A 73 21.94 -29.52 7.28
C GLU A 73 21.94 -29.55 8.81
N ASP A 74 21.36 -30.57 9.44
CA ASP A 74 21.21 -30.64 10.90
C ASP A 74 22.53 -30.97 11.63
N TRP A 75 23.42 -31.76 11.00
CA TRP A 75 24.71 -32.14 11.58
C TRP A 75 25.86 -31.27 11.06
N ASN A 76 25.89 -29.99 11.45
CA ASN A 76 26.99 -29.09 11.13
C ASN A 76 27.49 -28.29 12.36
N GLU A 77 28.70 -27.75 12.29
CA GLU A 77 29.34 -27.03 13.40
C GLU A 77 28.60 -25.74 13.81
N PHE A 78 27.84 -25.15 12.87
CA PHE A 78 27.07 -23.93 13.05
C PHE A 78 25.70 -24.19 13.71
N ASN A 79 25.14 -25.39 13.53
CA ASN A 79 23.81 -25.79 13.99
C ASN A 79 23.82 -26.51 15.35
N ASP A 80 24.94 -26.44 16.10
CA ASP A 80 25.04 -26.98 17.45
C ASP A 80 24.05 -26.30 18.41
N ILE A 81 23.18 -27.12 19.03
CA ILE A 81 22.13 -26.67 19.94
C ILE A 81 22.67 -25.86 21.14
N ASN A 82 23.93 -26.09 21.54
CA ASN A 82 24.55 -25.37 22.66
C ASN A 82 25.03 -23.96 22.27
N LYS A 83 25.16 -23.68 20.96
CA LYS A 83 25.63 -22.39 20.43
C LYS A 83 24.50 -21.51 19.93
N ILE A 84 23.29 -22.06 19.73
CA ILE A 84 22.12 -21.32 19.26
C ILE A 84 21.28 -20.82 20.44
N ILE A 85 20.98 -19.53 20.45
CA ILE A 85 20.05 -18.93 21.42
C ILE A 85 18.64 -18.90 20.81
N ILE A 86 17.74 -19.75 21.32
CA ILE A 86 16.35 -19.80 20.87
C ILE A 86 15.49 -18.91 21.78
N ARG A 87 15.15 -17.71 21.30
CA ARG A 87 14.18 -16.82 21.97
C ARG A 87 12.77 -16.94 21.41
N GLN A 88 12.67 -17.03 20.09
CA GLN A 88 11.44 -17.22 19.33
C GLN A 88 11.74 -18.18 18.18
N PRO A 89 10.89 -19.20 17.94
CA PRO A 89 11.11 -20.11 16.83
C PRO A 89 10.91 -19.38 15.50
N ILE A 90 11.77 -19.69 14.52
CA ILE A 90 11.67 -19.13 13.17
C ILE A 90 10.48 -19.80 12.47
N ARG A 91 9.47 -19.01 12.11
CA ARG A 91 8.27 -19.49 11.42
C ARG A 91 8.49 -19.59 9.90
N THR A 92 7.63 -20.35 9.21
CA THR A 92 7.70 -20.49 7.75
C THR A 92 7.46 -19.17 7.02
N GLU A 93 6.65 -18.26 7.59
CA GLU A 93 6.40 -16.94 7.01
C GLU A 93 7.69 -16.11 6.92
N TYR A 94 8.58 -16.20 7.91
CA TYR A 94 9.87 -15.49 7.90
C TYR A 94 10.80 -16.01 6.82
N ARG A 95 10.80 -17.34 6.61
CA ARG A 95 11.56 -18.00 5.54
C ARG A 95 11.12 -17.58 4.15
N ILE A 96 9.89 -17.09 3.99
CA ILE A 96 9.34 -16.65 2.70
C ILE A 96 9.49 -15.14 2.54
N ALA A 97 9.22 -14.36 3.60
CA ALA A 97 9.39 -12.91 3.62
C ALA A 97 10.84 -12.50 3.37
N PHE A 98 11.78 -13.21 4.00
CA PHE A 98 13.22 -12.93 3.90
C PHE A 98 13.97 -14.21 3.47
N PRO A 99 13.84 -14.61 2.20
CA PRO A 99 14.27 -15.94 1.76
C PRO A 99 15.78 -16.15 1.81
N TYR A 100 16.57 -15.10 1.65
CA TYR A 100 18.03 -15.16 1.70
C TYR A 100 18.60 -15.12 3.13
N LEU A 101 17.79 -14.78 4.13
CA LEU A 101 18.26 -14.64 5.52
C LEU A 101 18.02 -15.91 6.34
N TYR A 102 16.84 -16.50 6.21
CA TYR A 102 16.42 -17.63 7.06
C TYR A 102 16.49 -19.00 6.36
N ASN A 103 17.12 -19.08 5.18
CA ASN A 103 17.34 -20.34 4.46
C ASN A 103 18.81 -20.47 4.07
N SER A 104 19.38 -21.66 4.29
CA SER A 104 20.75 -21.99 3.91
C SER A 104 20.94 -22.14 2.40
N TYR A 105 19.91 -22.65 1.70
CA TYR A 105 19.95 -22.89 0.25
C TYR A 105 18.77 -22.23 -0.49
N PRO A 106 18.80 -20.89 -0.68
CA PRO A 106 17.74 -20.16 -1.39
C PRO A 106 17.84 -20.34 -2.91
N PHE A 107 17.49 -21.53 -3.41
CA PHE A 107 17.55 -21.84 -4.84
C PHE A 107 16.24 -21.48 -5.55
N LYS A 108 16.33 -20.71 -6.65
CA LYS A 108 15.19 -20.27 -7.47
C LYS A 108 14.06 -19.59 -6.66
N VAL A 109 14.43 -18.91 -5.58
CA VAL A 109 13.52 -18.09 -4.79
C VAL A 109 13.25 -16.75 -5.48
N TYR A 110 12.12 -16.14 -5.14
CA TYR A 110 11.73 -14.82 -5.63
C TYR A 110 11.58 -13.85 -4.46
N LEU A 111 11.98 -12.60 -4.68
CA LEU A 111 11.74 -11.53 -3.72
C LEU A 111 10.27 -11.11 -3.76
N VAL A 112 9.70 -11.00 -2.56
CA VAL A 112 8.32 -10.55 -2.35
C VAL A 112 8.29 -9.03 -2.27
N TRP A 113 7.21 -8.42 -2.74
CA TRP A 113 6.99 -7.00 -2.52
C TRP A 113 6.72 -6.74 -1.03
N TYR A 114 7.56 -5.91 -0.40
CA TYR A 114 7.51 -5.74 1.06
C TYR A 114 6.27 -4.98 1.51
N HIS A 115 5.99 -3.82 0.92
CA HIS A 115 4.93 -2.93 1.38
C HIS A 115 4.58 -1.89 0.33
N LYS A 116 3.29 -1.59 0.15
CA LYS A 116 2.79 -0.41 -0.58
C LYS A 116 2.32 0.64 0.44
N PRO A 117 2.37 1.95 0.12
CA PRO A 117 1.74 2.95 0.98
C PRO A 117 0.26 2.59 1.22
N ASN A 118 -0.16 2.58 2.49
CA ASN A 118 -1.53 2.21 2.84
C ASN A 118 -2.55 3.14 2.16
N VAL A 119 -3.49 2.55 1.44
CA VAL A 119 -4.59 3.28 0.81
C VAL A 119 -5.66 3.55 1.86
N VAL A 120 -5.74 4.81 2.33
CA VAL A 120 -6.75 5.25 3.29
C VAL A 120 -7.91 5.90 2.53
N PHE A 121 -8.75 5.06 1.93
CA PHE A 121 -9.94 5.51 1.20
C PHE A 121 -11.20 5.32 2.05
N ILE A 122 -11.99 6.39 2.17
CA ILE A 122 -13.27 6.35 2.86
C ILE A 122 -14.37 6.28 1.81
N LYS A 123 -15.12 5.18 1.83
CA LYS A 123 -16.27 4.99 0.94
C LYS A 123 -17.49 5.64 1.58
N ASN A 124 -18.03 6.66 0.92
CA ASN A 124 -19.28 7.28 1.33
C ASN A 124 -20.47 6.40 0.91
N GLU A 125 -21.38 6.13 1.85
CA GLU A 125 -22.62 5.39 1.59
C GLU A 125 -23.82 6.33 1.39
N ASP A 126 -23.74 7.59 1.86
CA ASP A 126 -24.81 8.58 1.77
C ASP A 126 -24.55 9.60 0.63
N PRO A 127 -25.34 9.58 -0.46
CA PRO A 127 -25.18 10.52 -1.56
C PRO A 127 -25.63 11.95 -1.25
N ASP A 128 -26.34 12.19 -0.15
CA ASP A 128 -26.84 13.52 0.22
C ASP A 128 -25.73 14.41 0.83
N LEU A 129 -24.61 13.79 1.26
CA LEU A 129 -23.44 14.50 1.76
C LEU A 129 -22.60 15.08 0.60
N PRO A 130 -21.92 16.23 0.81
CA PRO A 130 -21.04 16.79 -0.21
C PRO A 130 -19.88 15.85 -0.54
N ALA A 131 -19.33 15.96 -1.75
CA ALA A 131 -18.26 15.06 -2.20
C ALA A 131 -16.97 15.19 -1.38
N PHE A 132 -16.65 16.40 -0.91
CA PHE A 132 -15.52 16.67 -0.03
C PHE A 132 -16.03 17.14 1.32
N TYR A 133 -15.83 16.32 2.35
CA TYR A 133 -16.17 16.65 3.73
C TYR A 133 -15.23 15.96 4.72
N PHE A 134 -15.28 16.42 5.97
CA PHE A 134 -14.54 15.79 7.05
C PHE A 134 -15.34 14.63 7.62
N ASP A 135 -14.97 13.41 7.21
CA ASP A 135 -15.66 12.19 7.64
C ASP A 135 -15.41 11.90 9.14
N PRO A 136 -16.41 11.44 9.91
CA PRO A 136 -16.27 11.11 11.32
C PRO A 136 -15.20 10.04 11.66
N LEU A 137 -14.81 9.20 10.69
CA LEU A 137 -13.73 8.22 10.84
C LEU A 137 -12.34 8.88 10.84
N ILE A 138 -12.22 10.11 10.35
CA ILE A 138 -10.96 10.84 10.34
C ILE A 138 -10.68 11.40 11.73
N ASN A 139 -9.47 11.16 12.23
CA ASN A 139 -9.04 11.73 13.50
C ASN A 139 -9.02 13.27 13.42
N PRO A 140 -9.65 13.98 14.38
CA PRO A 140 -9.70 15.44 14.35
C PRO A 140 -8.29 16.04 14.44
N ILE A 141 -8.05 17.07 13.65
CA ILE A 141 -6.77 17.77 13.63
C ILE A 141 -6.67 18.65 14.88
N ALA A 142 -5.81 18.26 15.81
CA ALA A 142 -5.54 19.04 17.01
C ALA A 142 -4.43 20.06 16.74
N HIS A 143 -4.79 21.33 16.58
CA HIS A 143 -3.80 22.41 16.50
C HIS A 143 -3.40 22.83 17.92
N ARG A 144 -2.29 22.29 18.43
CA ARG A 144 -1.80 22.55 19.81
C ARG A 144 -0.50 23.35 19.87
N HIS A 145 0.07 23.72 18.74
CA HIS A 145 1.28 24.54 18.68
C HIS A 145 0.92 26.02 18.64
N THR A 146 1.38 26.77 19.66
CA THR A 146 1.30 28.24 19.74
C THR A 146 2.52 28.94 19.14
N ILE A 147 3.61 28.21 18.95
CA ILE A 147 4.82 28.71 18.32
C ILE A 147 4.63 28.56 16.81
N LYS A 148 4.41 29.68 16.12
CA LYS A 148 4.60 29.74 14.67
C LYS A 148 6.09 29.49 14.42
N SER A 149 6.45 28.28 14.00
CA SER A 149 7.81 27.99 13.55
C SER A 149 8.02 28.74 12.25
N VAL A 150 8.73 29.85 12.34
CA VAL A 150 9.09 30.66 11.17
C VAL A 150 10.29 29.97 10.48
N ASP A 151 10.06 28.77 9.96
CA ASP A 151 11.11 27.90 9.42
C ASP A 151 11.48 28.24 7.96
N THR A 152 10.83 29.25 7.39
CA THR A 152 11.18 29.79 6.09
C THR A 152 11.49 31.28 6.27
N GLN A 153 12.62 31.74 5.71
CA GLN A 153 12.92 33.19 5.65
C GLN A 153 11.76 34.00 5.01
N ILE A 154 10.90 33.32 4.25
CA ILE A 154 9.65 33.81 3.65
C ILE A 154 8.58 34.11 4.71
N ASP A 155 8.42 33.28 5.74
CA ASP A 155 7.38 33.49 6.77
C ASP A 155 7.71 34.65 7.72
N LEU A 156 9.01 34.95 7.93
CA LEU A 156 9.46 36.14 8.68
C LEU A 156 9.16 37.43 7.90
N GLN A 157 9.41 37.44 6.58
CA GLN A 157 9.08 38.57 5.72
C GLN A 157 7.57 38.80 5.62
N ILE A 158 6.78 37.72 5.61
CA ILE A 158 5.32 37.79 5.57
C ILE A 158 4.75 38.27 6.91
N GLN A 159 5.27 37.84 8.06
CA GLN A 159 4.79 38.32 9.36
C GLN A 159 5.10 39.79 9.63
N ASP A 160 6.29 40.29 9.24
CA ASP A 160 6.64 41.71 9.39
C ASP A 160 5.87 42.61 8.40
N GLN A 161 5.38 42.07 7.27
CA GLN A 161 4.56 42.81 6.30
C GLN A 161 3.09 42.98 6.71
N TYR A 162 2.55 42.14 7.61
CA TYR A 162 1.16 42.30 8.08
C TYR A 162 0.97 43.46 9.08
N GLU A 163 2.03 44.06 9.61
CA GLU A 163 1.95 45.20 10.55
C GLU A 163 2.21 46.57 9.91
N THR A 164 2.38 46.65 8.58
CA THR A 164 2.59 47.93 7.89
C THR A 164 1.59 48.07 6.73
N ASP A 165 0.38 48.54 7.06
CA ASP A 165 -0.71 48.97 6.15
C ASP A 165 -0.31 50.10 5.17
N ASP A 166 0.98 50.45 5.05
CA ASP A 166 1.40 51.68 4.35
C ASP A 166 1.69 51.48 2.85
N GLU A 167 1.82 50.23 2.36
CA GLU A 167 1.83 49.91 0.92
C GLU A 167 1.13 48.57 0.65
N GLU A 168 -0.19 48.54 0.76
CA GLU A 168 -1.02 47.37 0.44
C GLU A 168 -0.88 47.02 -1.05
N PHE A 169 -0.17 45.94 -1.37
CA PHE A 169 -0.11 45.40 -2.71
C PHE A 169 -1.50 44.90 -3.11
N VAL A 170 -2.14 45.60 -4.06
CA VAL A 170 -3.46 45.24 -4.58
C VAL A 170 -3.31 44.46 -5.89
N LEU A 171 -3.98 43.31 -5.97
CA LEU A 171 -4.09 42.56 -7.23
C LEU A 171 -5.00 43.34 -8.20
N PRO A 172 -4.71 43.36 -9.52
CA PRO A 172 -5.59 44.02 -10.48
C PRO A 172 -6.99 43.42 -10.47
N ASP A 173 -8.01 44.24 -10.75
CA ASP A 173 -9.43 43.85 -10.71
C ASP A 173 -9.80 42.67 -11.64
N GLU A 174 -8.96 42.38 -12.64
CA GLU A 174 -9.14 41.25 -13.58
C GLU A 174 -8.63 39.91 -13.01
N PHE A 175 -7.97 39.91 -11.86
CA PHE A 175 -7.41 38.71 -11.23
C PHE A 175 -8.41 38.09 -10.26
N GLU A 176 -9.02 36.99 -10.70
CA GLU A 176 -9.89 36.15 -9.89
C GLU A 176 -9.35 34.71 -9.82
N PRO A 177 -9.76 33.90 -8.82
CA PRO A 177 -9.47 32.48 -8.79
C PRO A 177 -9.92 31.78 -10.08
N PHE A 178 -9.08 30.89 -10.62
CA PHE A 178 -9.29 30.28 -11.94
C PHE A 178 -10.65 29.60 -12.17
N LEU A 179 -11.32 29.10 -11.13
CA LEU A 179 -12.55 28.33 -11.22
C LEU A 179 -13.68 28.94 -10.37
N ILE A 180 -13.78 30.27 -10.32
CA ILE A 180 -14.82 30.95 -9.52
C ILE A 180 -16.25 30.70 -10.03
N ASP A 181 -16.40 30.49 -11.34
CA ASP A 181 -17.68 30.27 -12.02
C ASP A 181 -18.11 28.79 -12.11
N VAL A 182 -17.32 27.86 -11.53
CA VAL A 182 -17.56 26.40 -11.59
C VAL A 182 -18.32 25.90 -10.38
#